data_AF-D1QR78-F1
#
_entry.id   AF-D1QR78-F1
#
_cell.length_a   1.000
_cell.length_b   1.000
_cell.length_c   1.000
_cell.angle_alpha   90.00
_cell.angle_beta   90.00
_cell.angle_gamma   90.00
#
_symmetry.space_group_name_H-M   'P 1'
#
loop_
_entity.id
_entity.type
_entity.pdbx_description
1 polymer ?
#
loop_
_entity_poly.entity_id
_entity_poly.type
_entity_poly.pdbx_seq_one_letter_code
_entity_poly.pdbx_strand_id
1 'polypeptide(L)'
;MQNLIKELYKCRPMPNQAGMILVLYDLDGVFIAIGDDADRLYLMLGWEITDFSDEGTIFSYMMVSSKGISVLNLLGIDYDIINALSADDISKESIATTQQTLDYLRLQAGSHIVSYPIVGHSTMIESVGYIREVRLTSLNIRSQSITLLIDNSDQVELVNGHEWNFSNMELTLLGCISSLLDKQFDYILAYIQNPKQIIKEQRLQNTTLYNRYISMKEVLPTETLLLLKVQGTHLTFDDDAITVVSLCRNVLLYECNVIGLRGQTVAILNNSQLEALQQLATVSIIDAHYPSPVYQIGLKESFLNRKYDKQSTYTDVVVRKRKVGEYVISAVCNGNPLPEVAVPNTWGAYYFNLPYCKERSAILFSLVHNAYDNFAFEES
;
A
#
# COMPACT_ATOMS: atom_id res chain seq x y z
N MET A 1 -6.03 25.79 19.51
CA MET A 1 -5.68 26.22 18.13
C MET A 1 -6.28 27.58 17.74
N GLN A 2 -7.61 27.76 17.66
CA GLN A 2 -8.21 29.02 17.13
C GLN A 2 -7.72 30.31 17.83
N ASN A 3 -7.62 30.34 19.16
CA ASN A 3 -7.10 31.51 19.88
C ASN A 3 -5.65 31.84 19.51
N LEU A 4 -4.80 30.81 19.33
CA LEU A 4 -3.42 30.99 18.89
C LEU A 4 -3.38 31.65 17.51
N ILE A 5 -4.18 31.14 16.55
CA ILE A 5 -4.26 31.73 15.21
C ILE A 5 -4.70 33.20 15.26
N LYS A 6 -5.71 33.53 16.10
CA LYS A 6 -6.14 34.93 16.28
C LYS A 6 -5.01 35.82 16.82
N GLU A 7 -4.19 35.32 17.75
CA GLU A 7 -3.02 36.08 18.25
C GLU A 7 -1.95 36.24 17.16
N LEU A 8 -1.63 35.19 16.39
CA LEU A 8 -0.66 35.29 15.29
C LEU A 8 -1.10 36.32 14.23
N TYR A 9 -2.41 36.41 13.95
CA TYR A 9 -2.98 37.42 13.05
C TYR A 9 -2.75 38.86 13.53
N LYS A 10 -2.66 39.11 14.84
CA LYS A 10 -2.31 40.44 15.40
C LYS A 10 -0.83 40.77 15.23
N CYS A 11 0.01 39.73 15.15
CA CYS A 11 1.46 39.83 15.00
C CYS A 11 1.93 39.79 13.53
N ARG A 12 1.00 39.96 12.57
CA ARG A 12 1.36 39.99 11.15
C ARG A 12 2.36 41.10 10.87
N PRO A 13 3.51 40.80 10.21
CA PRO A 13 4.40 41.86 9.77
C PRO A 13 3.62 42.83 8.86
N MET A 14 3.76 44.13 9.11
CA MET A 14 3.06 45.15 8.31
C MET A 14 3.50 45.06 6.84
N PRO A 15 2.56 45.12 5.87
CA PRO A 15 2.86 44.99 4.45
C PRO A 15 3.61 46.22 3.94
N ASN A 16 4.93 46.19 4.04
CA ASN A 16 5.78 47.10 3.30
C ASN A 16 6.33 46.34 2.08
N GLN A 17 5.69 46.62 0.94
CA GLN A 17 6.13 46.35 -0.43
C GLN A 17 5.80 44.97 -1.03
N ALA A 18 5.33 45.02 -2.27
CA ALA A 18 5.07 43.88 -3.13
C ALA A 18 6.33 43.01 -3.24
N GLY A 19 6.19 41.71 -2.97
CA GLY A 19 7.30 40.75 -2.99
C GLY A 19 7.68 40.16 -1.64
N MET A 20 6.80 40.18 -0.63
CA MET A 20 7.06 39.52 0.65
C MET A 20 7.37 38.02 0.46
N ILE A 21 8.47 37.61 1.09
CA ILE A 21 8.89 36.22 1.28
C ILE A 21 7.82 35.47 2.10
N LEU A 22 7.66 34.16 1.89
CA LEU A 22 6.68 33.36 2.64
C LEU A 22 7.00 33.42 4.14
N VAL A 23 6.04 33.74 5.02
CA VAL A 23 6.29 33.80 6.47
C VAL A 23 5.71 32.57 7.18
N LEU A 24 6.55 31.92 8.00
CA LEU A 24 6.19 30.78 8.83
C LEU A 24 6.42 31.11 10.30
N TYR A 25 5.41 30.87 11.14
CA TYR A 25 5.53 31.03 12.59
C TYR A 25 5.97 29.71 13.23
N ASP A 26 7.11 29.71 13.92
CA ASP A 26 7.63 28.53 14.63
C ASP A 26 7.04 28.45 16.04
N LEU A 27 6.45 27.29 16.35
CA LEU A 27 5.84 26.90 17.60
C LEU A 27 6.50 25.59 18.08
N ASP A 28 7.75 25.70 18.53
CA ASP A 28 8.58 24.59 19.01
C ASP A 28 8.69 23.41 18.01
N GLY A 29 9.02 23.73 16.76
CA GLY A 29 9.24 22.76 15.68
C GLY A 29 7.97 22.38 14.90
N VAL A 30 6.86 23.07 15.17
CA VAL A 30 5.65 23.06 14.33
C VAL A 30 5.51 24.44 13.70
N PHE A 31 5.44 24.51 12.37
CA PHE A 31 5.35 25.78 11.66
C PHE A 31 3.91 26.07 11.24
N ILE A 32 3.51 27.33 11.26
CA ILE A 32 2.18 27.77 10.81
C ILE A 32 2.32 28.90 9.80
N ALA A 33 1.70 28.74 8.63
CA ALA A 33 1.42 29.84 7.71
C ALA A 33 -0.01 30.36 7.97
N ILE A 34 -0.24 31.67 7.85
CA ILE A 34 -1.55 32.29 8.11
C ILE A 34 -1.96 33.21 6.96
N GLY A 35 -3.26 33.29 6.64
CA GLY A 35 -3.77 34.20 5.62
C GLY A 35 -3.12 34.00 4.26
N ASP A 36 -2.69 35.12 3.67
CA ASP A 36 -2.04 35.19 2.36
C ASP A 36 -0.87 34.20 2.20
N ASP A 37 -0.10 33.91 3.26
CA ASP A 37 0.99 32.92 3.23
C ASP A 37 0.46 31.48 3.13
N ALA A 38 -0.63 31.17 3.83
CA ALA A 38 -1.31 29.88 3.71
C ALA A 38 -1.98 29.74 2.33
N ASP A 39 -2.63 30.80 1.84
CA ASP A 39 -3.24 30.87 0.51
C ASP A 39 -2.19 30.69 -0.58
N ARG A 40 -1.01 31.31 -0.43
CA ARG A 40 0.12 31.14 -1.35
C ARG A 40 0.61 29.69 -1.39
N LEU A 41 0.74 29.02 -0.24
CA LEU A 41 1.12 27.60 -0.19
C LEU A 41 0.09 26.70 -0.86
N TYR A 42 -1.20 26.95 -0.66
CA TYR A 42 -2.27 26.23 -1.36
C TYR A 42 -2.23 26.45 -2.87
N LEU A 43 -2.07 27.70 -3.32
CA LEU A 43 -2.02 27.99 -4.75
C LEU A 43 -0.76 27.40 -5.42
N MET A 44 0.35 27.29 -4.69
CA MET A 44 1.61 26.76 -5.22
C MET A 44 1.69 25.22 -5.16
N LEU A 45 1.19 24.60 -4.08
CA LEU A 45 1.43 23.19 -3.76
C LEU A 45 0.15 22.37 -3.55
N GLY A 46 -1.00 23.04 -3.46
CA GLY A 46 -2.31 22.43 -3.26
C GLY A 46 -2.53 21.83 -1.87
N TRP A 47 -1.67 22.11 -0.89
CA TRP A 47 -1.84 21.63 0.47
C TRP A 47 -3.07 22.24 1.13
N GLU A 48 -3.83 21.45 1.89
CA GLU A 48 -5.09 21.87 2.49
C GLU A 48 -4.92 23.05 3.45
N ILE A 49 -5.84 24.01 3.35
CA ILE A 49 -5.97 25.14 4.28
C ILE A 49 -7.09 24.83 5.25
N THR A 50 -6.87 25.15 6.52
CA THR A 50 -7.93 25.17 7.53
C THR A 50 -8.38 26.60 7.76
N ASP A 51 -9.69 26.85 7.72
CA ASP A 51 -10.27 28.15 8.06
C ASP A 51 -11.34 28.05 9.16
N PHE A 52 -11.58 29.16 9.85
CA PHE A 52 -12.71 29.33 10.75
C PHE A 52 -13.14 30.80 10.81
N SER A 53 -14.42 31.04 11.10
CA SER A 53 -14.98 32.37 11.29
C SER A 53 -15.16 32.71 12.77
N ASP A 54 -14.78 33.91 13.17
CA ASP A 54 -15.06 34.47 14.50
C ASP A 54 -15.37 35.96 14.40
N GLU A 55 -16.45 36.39 15.04
CA GLU A 55 -16.90 37.79 15.04
C GLU A 55 -16.94 38.46 13.64
N GLY A 56 -17.27 37.68 12.61
CA GLY A 56 -17.33 38.16 11.21
C GLY A 56 -15.98 38.25 10.50
N THR A 57 -14.88 37.88 11.16
CA THR A 57 -13.55 37.76 10.57
C THR A 57 -13.26 36.29 10.24
N ILE A 58 -12.72 36.03 9.04
CA ILE A 58 -12.28 34.70 8.62
C ILE A 58 -10.78 34.59 8.90
N PHE A 59 -10.40 33.51 9.56
CA PHE A 59 -9.01 33.16 9.86
C PHE A 59 -8.66 31.89 9.11
N SER A 60 -7.78 31.98 8.11
CA SER A 60 -7.16 30.84 7.42
C SER A 60 -5.74 30.58 7.94
N TYR A 61 -5.37 29.30 8.03
CA TYR A 61 -4.03 28.87 8.38
C TYR A 61 -3.70 27.50 7.80
N MET A 62 -2.40 27.21 7.68
CA MET A 62 -1.88 25.92 7.27
C MET A 62 -0.77 25.49 8.21
N MET A 63 -0.84 24.25 8.69
CA MET A 63 0.26 23.64 9.41
C MET A 63 1.33 23.18 8.44
N VAL A 64 2.58 23.58 8.67
CA VAL A 64 3.75 23.17 7.89
C VAL A 64 4.63 22.31 8.78
N SER A 65 4.74 21.04 8.41
CA SER A 65 5.62 20.06 9.07
C SER A 65 7.08 20.27 8.68
N SER A 66 7.99 19.60 9.38
CA SER A 66 9.41 19.53 8.97
C SER A 66 9.60 18.94 7.57
N LYS A 67 8.69 18.07 7.11
CA LYS A 67 8.67 17.57 5.72
C LYS A 67 8.21 18.64 4.75
N GLY A 68 7.21 19.44 5.12
CA GLY A 68 6.80 20.63 4.37
C GLY A 68 7.96 21.60 4.20
N ILE A 69 8.68 21.93 5.28
CA ILE A 69 9.92 22.72 5.21
C ILE A 69 10.95 22.12 4.26
N SER A 70 11.14 20.80 4.30
CA SER A 70 12.06 20.11 3.39
C SER A 70 11.61 20.23 1.93
N VAL A 71 10.31 20.17 1.65
CA VAL A 71 9.74 20.39 0.31
C VAL A 71 10.02 21.81 -0.16
N LEU A 72 9.76 22.83 0.66
CA LEU A 72 10.03 24.24 0.31
C LEU A 72 11.49 24.45 -0.07
N ASN A 73 12.41 23.91 0.73
CA ASN A 73 13.86 23.99 0.46
C ASN A 73 14.26 23.29 -0.84
N LEU A 74 13.72 22.09 -1.11
CA LEU A 74 14.02 21.34 -2.33
C LEU A 74 13.48 22.01 -3.59
N LEU A 75 12.38 22.77 -3.46
CA LEU A 75 11.78 23.54 -4.54
C LEU A 75 12.38 24.95 -4.70
N GLY A 76 13.28 25.38 -3.80
CA GLY A 76 13.86 26.72 -3.81
C GLY A 76 12.84 27.82 -3.50
N ILE A 77 11.85 27.52 -2.67
CA ILE A 77 10.85 28.51 -2.22
C ILE A 77 11.42 29.22 -0.99
N ASP A 78 11.66 30.53 -1.13
CA ASP A 78 12.17 31.35 -0.03
C ASP A 78 11.09 31.59 1.04
N TYR A 79 11.48 31.42 2.30
CA TYR A 79 10.63 31.65 3.46
C TYR A 79 11.42 32.23 4.65
N ASP A 80 10.76 33.01 5.49
CA ASP A 80 11.26 33.51 6.77
C ASP A 80 10.55 32.81 7.93
N ILE A 81 11.28 32.59 9.03
CA ILE A 81 10.74 32.02 10.26
C ILE A 81 10.64 33.11 11.34
N ILE A 82 9.45 33.26 11.92
CA ILE A 82 9.20 34.11 13.09
C ILE A 82 8.93 33.20 14.30
N ASN A 83 9.76 33.31 15.33
CA ASN A 83 9.53 32.58 16.58
C ASN A 83 8.31 33.15 17.30
N ALA A 84 7.29 32.33 17.51
CA ALA A 84 6.10 32.68 18.28
C ALA A 84 6.15 32.01 19.66
N LEU A 85 5.42 32.58 20.63
CA LEU A 85 5.31 31.96 21.96
C LEU A 85 4.58 30.62 21.83
N SER A 86 5.21 29.58 22.40
CA SER A 86 4.68 28.22 22.45
C SER A 86 3.27 28.20 23.06
N ALA A 87 2.37 27.47 22.42
CA ALA A 87 1.08 27.14 22.99
C ALA A 87 1.11 25.66 23.40
N ASP A 88 0.76 25.41 24.65
CA ASP A 88 0.51 24.05 25.12
C ASP A 88 -0.63 23.43 24.29
N ASP A 89 -0.39 22.22 23.77
CA ASP A 89 -1.38 21.34 23.12
C ASP A 89 -1.77 21.69 21.66
N ILE A 90 -0.77 21.75 20.76
CA ILE A 90 -0.99 21.78 19.31
C ILE A 90 -1.11 20.35 18.76
N SER A 91 -2.29 19.99 18.26
CA SER A 91 -2.46 18.80 17.42
C SER A 91 -1.54 18.92 16.20
N LYS A 92 -0.62 17.96 16.04
CA LYS A 92 0.35 17.93 14.94
C LYS A 92 -0.19 17.29 13.67
N GLU A 93 -1.34 16.64 13.76
CA GLU A 93 -1.97 15.92 12.66
C GLU A 93 -2.95 16.82 11.92
N SER A 94 -2.72 16.96 10.62
CA SER A 94 -3.65 17.53 9.65
C SER A 94 -3.44 16.88 8.29
N ILE A 95 -4.45 16.91 7.43
CA ILE A 95 -4.32 16.41 6.06
C ILE A 95 -3.17 17.09 5.31
N ALA A 96 -2.98 18.40 5.52
CA ALA A 96 -1.85 19.15 4.97
C ALA A 96 -0.49 18.52 5.31
N THR A 97 -0.31 18.03 6.54
CA THR A 97 0.94 17.35 6.93
C THR A 97 1.14 16.00 6.26
N THR A 98 0.06 15.26 6.00
CA THR A 98 0.10 14.04 5.19
C THR A 98 0.49 14.37 3.74
N GLN A 99 -0.12 15.39 3.14
CA GLN A 99 0.18 15.87 1.79
C GLN A 99 1.64 16.30 1.65
N GLN A 100 2.16 17.07 2.61
CA GLN A 100 3.57 17.49 2.67
C GLN A 100 4.53 16.30 2.77
N THR A 101 4.18 15.29 3.56
CA THR A 101 4.99 14.07 3.70
C THR A 101 5.01 13.29 2.39
N LEU A 102 3.88 13.18 1.72
CA LEU A 102 3.74 12.56 0.41
C LEU A 102 4.51 13.31 -0.68
N ASP A 103 4.42 14.65 -0.72
CA ASP A 103 5.19 15.47 -1.65
C ASP A 103 6.70 15.38 -1.41
N TYR A 104 7.11 15.31 -0.14
CA TYR A 104 8.50 15.04 0.18
C TYR A 104 8.95 13.70 -0.43
N LEU A 105 8.17 12.63 -0.28
CA LEU A 105 8.48 11.33 -0.89
C LEU A 105 8.54 11.39 -2.43
N ARG A 106 7.64 12.14 -3.09
CA ARG A 106 7.68 12.37 -4.55
C ARG A 106 8.98 13.03 -5.00
N LEU A 107 9.41 14.07 -4.28
CA LEU A 107 10.67 14.77 -4.58
C LEU A 107 11.88 13.84 -4.39
N GLN A 108 11.85 12.96 -3.39
CA GLN A 108 12.90 11.96 -3.18
C GLN A 108 12.92 10.88 -4.27
N ALA A 109 11.76 10.52 -4.83
CA ALA A 109 11.68 9.56 -5.93
C ALA A 109 12.28 10.11 -7.23
N GLY A 110 12.18 11.42 -7.46
CA GLY A 110 12.65 12.06 -8.68
C GLY A 110 12.00 11.43 -9.91
N SER A 111 12.79 10.97 -10.88
CA SER A 111 12.27 10.35 -12.11
C SER A 111 11.84 8.88 -11.94
N HIS A 112 12.05 8.28 -10.77
CA HIS A 112 11.72 6.87 -10.53
C HIS A 112 10.23 6.70 -10.24
N ILE A 113 9.69 5.56 -10.70
CA ILE A 113 8.36 5.10 -10.31
C ILE A 113 8.57 4.10 -9.17
N VAL A 114 8.01 4.40 -8.01
CA VAL A 114 8.08 3.53 -6.84
C VAL A 114 6.70 2.97 -6.57
N SER A 115 6.63 1.65 -6.37
CA SER A 115 5.41 0.96 -5.96
C SER A 115 5.69 0.29 -4.62
N TYR A 116 5.22 0.92 -3.55
CA TYR A 116 5.40 0.46 -2.18
C TYR A 116 4.22 -0.45 -1.78
N PRO A 117 4.45 -1.73 -1.44
CA PRO A 117 3.38 -2.63 -1.05
C PRO A 117 2.84 -2.30 0.34
N ILE A 118 1.52 -2.36 0.51
CA ILE A 118 0.82 -2.16 1.78
C ILE A 118 0.16 -3.48 2.20
N VAL A 119 0.29 -3.83 3.47
CA VAL A 119 -0.21 -5.08 4.02
C VAL A 119 -1.05 -4.79 5.25
N GLY A 120 -2.24 -5.39 5.32
CA GLY A 120 -3.08 -5.36 6.53
C GLY A 120 -3.66 -3.99 6.88
N HIS A 121 -3.83 -3.09 5.91
CA HIS A 121 -4.50 -1.80 6.10
C HIS A 121 -5.80 -1.80 5.31
N SER A 122 -6.92 -1.61 6.00
CA SER A 122 -8.25 -1.45 5.42
C SER A 122 -8.90 -0.20 6.00
N THR A 123 -9.83 0.39 5.25
CA THR A 123 -10.66 1.50 5.73
C THR A 123 -12.05 1.41 5.13
N MET A 124 -13.01 2.06 5.76
CA MET A 124 -14.36 2.23 5.20
C MET A 124 -14.36 3.50 4.37
N ILE A 125 -14.67 3.39 3.08
CA ILE A 125 -14.94 4.56 2.24
C ILE A 125 -16.45 4.76 2.11
N GLU A 126 -16.85 6.02 2.12
CA GLU A 126 -18.21 6.45 1.84
C GLU A 126 -18.22 7.25 0.54
N SER A 127 -19.16 6.92 -0.34
CA SER A 127 -19.41 7.65 -1.57
C SER A 127 -20.93 7.70 -1.81
N VAL A 128 -21.35 8.34 -2.90
CA VAL A 128 -22.77 8.53 -3.20
C VAL A 128 -23.47 7.18 -3.35
N GLY A 129 -24.27 6.82 -2.35
CA GLY A 129 -25.11 5.62 -2.37
C GLY A 129 -24.46 4.33 -1.86
N TYR A 130 -23.22 4.36 -1.35
CA TYR A 130 -22.61 3.18 -0.73
C TYR A 130 -21.56 3.51 0.35
N ILE A 131 -21.45 2.59 1.29
CA ILE A 131 -20.34 2.49 2.25
C ILE A 131 -19.71 1.11 2.03
N ARG A 132 -18.40 1.08 1.80
CA ARG A 132 -17.68 -0.17 1.51
C ARG A 132 -16.34 -0.19 2.24
N GLU A 133 -16.00 -1.36 2.78
CA GLU A 133 -14.64 -1.63 3.23
C GLU A 133 -13.73 -1.82 2.01
N VAL A 134 -12.63 -1.07 1.97
CA VAL A 134 -11.58 -1.20 0.96
C VAL A 134 -10.25 -1.47 1.63
N ARG A 135 -9.44 -2.31 1.00
CA ARG A 135 -8.10 -2.62 1.46
C ARG A 135 -7.06 -1.87 0.65
N LEU A 136 -6.11 -1.26 1.33
CA LEU A 136 -4.98 -0.59 0.70
C LEU A 136 -3.95 -1.65 0.32
N THR A 137 -3.60 -1.73 -0.96
CA THR A 137 -2.69 -2.76 -1.50
C THR A 137 -1.32 -2.18 -1.86
N SER A 138 -1.25 -0.98 -2.44
CA SER A 138 0.04 -0.33 -2.71
C SER A 138 -0.06 1.18 -2.84
N LEU A 139 1.01 1.89 -2.46
CA LEU A 139 1.20 3.30 -2.72
C LEU A 139 2.17 3.47 -3.89
N ASN A 140 1.70 4.03 -4.99
CA ASN A 140 2.53 4.28 -6.17
C ASN A 140 2.90 5.76 -6.21
N ILE A 141 4.20 6.04 -6.18
CA ILE A 141 4.77 7.38 -6.08
C ILE A 141 5.55 7.66 -7.36
N ARG A 142 5.25 8.79 -8.00
CA ARG A 142 5.91 9.34 -9.18
C ARG A 142 6.22 10.81 -8.91
N SER A 143 7.11 11.41 -9.71
CA SER A 143 7.39 12.85 -9.62
C SER A 143 6.12 13.71 -9.66
N GLN A 144 5.22 13.41 -10.58
CA GLN A 144 4.02 14.21 -10.84
C GLN A 144 2.76 13.65 -10.22
N SER A 145 2.73 12.42 -9.72
CA SER A 145 1.48 11.89 -9.17
C SER A 145 1.70 10.86 -8.08
N ILE A 146 0.69 10.73 -7.22
CA ILE A 146 0.56 9.61 -6.30
C ILE A 146 -0.78 8.95 -6.53
N THR A 147 -0.74 7.64 -6.69
CA THR A 147 -1.93 6.82 -6.85
C THR A 147 -1.92 5.69 -5.83
N LEU A 148 -3.03 5.51 -5.15
CA LEU A 148 -3.26 4.41 -4.21
C LEU A 148 -3.96 3.27 -4.94
N LEU A 149 -3.43 2.06 -4.86
CA LEU A 149 -4.11 0.86 -5.33
C LEU A 149 -4.94 0.29 -4.17
N ILE A 150 -6.24 0.15 -4.38
CA ILE A 150 -7.18 -0.46 -3.45
C ILE A 150 -7.70 -1.79 -4.02
N ASP A 151 -7.91 -2.77 -3.14
CA ASP A 151 -8.40 -4.11 -3.48
C ASP A 151 -7.66 -4.78 -4.66
N ASN A 152 -6.37 -4.49 -4.81
CA ASN A 152 -5.47 -4.99 -5.86
C ASN A 152 -5.96 -4.79 -7.30
N SER A 153 -6.85 -3.83 -7.53
CA SER A 153 -7.52 -3.63 -8.82
C SER A 153 -7.80 -2.16 -9.10
N ASP A 154 -8.45 -1.47 -8.18
CA ASP A 154 -8.89 -0.09 -8.38
C ASP A 154 -7.77 0.89 -8.02
N GLN A 155 -7.52 1.88 -8.88
CA GLN A 155 -6.55 2.94 -8.64
C GLN A 155 -7.26 4.25 -8.31
N VAL A 156 -6.88 4.86 -7.20
CA VAL A 156 -7.35 6.18 -6.77
C VAL A 156 -6.18 7.15 -6.90
N GLU A 157 -6.32 8.15 -7.75
CA GLU A 157 -5.35 9.24 -7.86
C GLU A 157 -5.55 10.22 -6.70
N LEU A 158 -4.51 10.38 -5.87
CA LEU A 158 -4.54 11.28 -4.72
C LEU A 158 -4.11 12.70 -5.12
N VAL A 159 -3.11 12.79 -6.00
CA VAL A 159 -2.57 14.05 -6.51
C VAL A 159 -2.00 13.86 -7.91
N ASN A 160 -2.18 14.89 -8.75
CA ASN A 160 -1.52 15.06 -10.03
C ASN A 160 -0.98 16.49 -10.16
N GLY A 161 0.33 16.64 -10.38
CA GLY A 161 1.04 17.91 -10.21
C GLY A 161 0.90 18.42 -8.78
N HIS A 162 0.16 19.52 -8.63
CA HIS A 162 -0.22 20.16 -7.36
C HIS A 162 -1.73 20.10 -7.12
N GLU A 163 -2.49 19.39 -7.97
CA GLU A 163 -3.93 19.25 -7.85
C GLU A 163 -4.25 18.05 -6.97
N TRP A 164 -4.62 18.34 -5.71
CA TRP A 164 -5.10 17.35 -4.76
C TRP A 164 -6.60 17.14 -4.90
N ASN A 165 -7.03 15.89 -4.73
CA ASN A 165 -8.45 15.55 -4.72
C ASN A 165 -8.99 15.58 -3.27
N PHE A 166 -10.04 16.37 -3.07
CA PHE A 166 -10.65 16.63 -1.75
C PHE A 166 -12.04 16.00 -1.59
N SER A 167 -12.39 14.99 -2.40
CA SER A 167 -13.63 14.26 -2.15
C SER A 167 -13.57 13.51 -0.80
N ASN A 168 -14.74 13.24 -0.21
CA ASN A 168 -14.83 12.56 1.10
C ASN A 168 -14.08 11.22 1.12
N MET A 169 -14.08 10.50 0.00
CA MET A 169 -13.36 9.25 -0.15
C MET A 169 -11.84 9.47 0.00
N GLU A 170 -11.28 10.43 -0.72
CA GLU A 170 -9.86 10.74 -0.74
C GLU A 170 -9.39 11.32 0.60
N LEU A 171 -10.18 12.18 1.25
CA LEU A 171 -9.88 12.64 2.61
C LEU A 171 -9.79 11.47 3.60
N THR A 172 -10.70 10.51 3.49
CA THR A 172 -10.67 9.28 4.31
C THR A 172 -9.42 8.44 4.01
N LEU A 173 -9.04 8.32 2.73
CA LEU A 173 -7.83 7.60 2.32
C LEU A 173 -6.55 8.31 2.78
N LEU A 174 -6.49 9.64 2.72
CA LEU A 174 -5.36 10.43 3.23
C LEU A 174 -5.21 10.26 4.74
N GLY A 175 -6.31 10.28 5.50
CA GLY A 175 -6.28 9.97 6.94
C GLY A 175 -5.71 8.57 7.23
N CYS A 176 -6.13 7.57 6.44
CA CYS A 176 -5.59 6.21 6.56
C CYS A 176 -4.09 6.16 6.24
N ILE A 177 -3.66 6.84 5.17
CA ILE A 177 -2.25 6.94 4.78
C ILE A 177 -1.41 7.65 5.84
N SER A 178 -1.94 8.66 6.53
CA SER A 178 -1.25 9.33 7.63
C SER A 178 -0.78 8.33 8.67
N SER A 179 -1.69 7.48 9.17
CA SER A 179 -1.39 6.45 10.17
C SER A 179 -0.35 5.41 9.69
N LEU A 180 -0.28 5.17 8.37
CA LEU A 180 0.71 4.30 7.76
C LEU A 180 2.09 4.99 7.71
N LEU A 181 2.13 6.27 7.31
CA LEU A 181 3.34 7.05 7.23
C LEU A 181 3.98 7.21 8.62
N ASP A 182 3.20 7.44 9.68
CA ASP A 182 3.72 7.56 11.04
C ASP A 182 4.57 6.37 11.49
N LYS A 183 4.26 5.17 10.99
CA LYS A 183 4.94 3.92 11.36
C LYS A 183 6.01 3.48 10.35
N GLN A 184 5.84 3.85 9.08
CA GLN A 184 6.59 3.25 7.97
C GLN A 184 7.42 4.26 7.18
N PHE A 185 7.33 5.56 7.49
CA PHE A 185 7.98 6.63 6.72
C PHE A 185 9.46 6.38 6.45
N ASP A 186 10.27 6.07 7.48
CA ASP A 186 11.70 5.88 7.31
C ASP A 186 12.03 4.71 6.37
N TYR A 187 11.25 3.64 6.45
CA TYR A 187 11.40 2.50 5.56
C TYR A 187 10.97 2.82 4.13
N ILE A 188 9.86 3.54 3.93
CA ILE A 188 9.40 4.00 2.61
C ILE A 188 10.44 4.93 1.99
N LEU A 189 10.96 5.88 2.75
CA LEU A 189 12.00 6.81 2.31
C LEU A 189 13.26 6.05 1.88
N ALA A 190 13.74 5.11 2.70
CA ALA A 190 14.89 4.27 2.36
C ALA A 190 14.62 3.41 1.11
N TYR A 191 13.39 2.89 0.96
CA TYR A 191 12.95 2.13 -0.20
C TYR A 191 12.97 2.98 -1.48
N ILE A 192 12.58 4.26 -1.39
CA ILE A 192 12.62 5.21 -2.50
C ILE A 192 14.07 5.58 -2.87
N GLN A 193 14.90 5.91 -1.88
CA GLN A 193 16.26 6.39 -2.10
C GLN A 193 17.22 5.28 -2.55
N ASN A 194 17.07 4.06 -1.99
CA ASN A 194 18.00 2.94 -2.20
C ASN A 194 17.28 1.61 -2.51
N PRO A 195 16.39 1.56 -3.52
CA PRO A 195 15.49 0.42 -3.74
C PRO A 195 16.24 -0.90 -3.91
N LYS A 196 17.36 -0.91 -4.65
CA LYS A 196 18.14 -2.13 -4.90
C LYS A 196 18.71 -2.73 -3.61
N GLN A 197 19.19 -1.89 -2.70
CA GLN A 197 19.76 -2.34 -1.42
C GLN A 197 18.65 -2.86 -0.51
N ILE A 198 17.58 -2.10 -0.34
CA ILE A 198 16.45 -2.49 0.50
C ILE A 198 15.81 -3.80 0.03
N ILE A 199 15.57 -3.96 -1.28
CA ILE A 199 15.03 -5.20 -1.84
C ILE A 199 16.00 -6.38 -1.63
N LYS A 200 17.32 -6.16 -1.72
CA LYS A 200 18.32 -7.20 -1.48
C LYS A 200 18.31 -7.67 -0.02
N GLU A 201 18.30 -6.72 0.92
CA GLU A 201 18.26 -7.01 2.37
C GLU A 201 16.95 -7.72 2.75
N GLN A 202 15.83 -7.23 2.24
CA GLN A 202 14.52 -7.88 2.38
C GLN A 202 14.55 -9.32 1.87
N ARG A 203 15.05 -9.58 0.66
CA ARG A 203 15.14 -10.95 0.11
C ARG A 203 16.00 -11.86 0.97
N LEU A 204 17.11 -11.35 1.52
CA LEU A 204 17.98 -12.13 2.41
C LEU A 204 17.23 -12.53 3.69
N GLN A 205 16.53 -11.58 4.33
CA GLN A 205 15.75 -11.85 5.53
C GLN A 205 14.59 -12.82 5.26
N ASN A 206 13.85 -12.60 4.18
CA ASN A 206 12.75 -13.46 3.75
C ASN A 206 13.23 -14.89 3.44
N THR A 207 14.45 -15.04 2.89
CA THR A 207 15.05 -16.36 2.64
C THR A 207 15.32 -17.10 3.95
N THR A 208 15.85 -16.42 4.97
CA THR A 208 16.05 -17.01 6.30
C THR A 208 14.71 -17.43 6.92
N LEU A 209 13.68 -16.59 6.80
CA LEU A 209 12.33 -16.89 7.26
C LEU A 209 11.74 -18.12 6.57
N TYR A 210 11.85 -18.19 5.24
CA TYR A 210 11.33 -19.32 4.44
C TYR A 210 12.10 -20.62 4.70
N ASN A 211 13.43 -20.57 4.80
CA ASN A 211 14.24 -21.75 5.14
C ASN A 211 13.84 -22.32 6.51
N ARG A 212 13.52 -21.46 7.47
CA ARG A 212 13.00 -21.88 8.78
C ARG A 212 11.65 -22.59 8.65
N TYR A 213 10.74 -22.06 7.81
CA TYR A 213 9.48 -22.73 7.51
C TYR A 213 9.72 -24.14 6.94
N ILE A 214 10.52 -24.27 5.88
CA ILE A 214 10.79 -25.56 5.23
C ILE A 214 11.39 -26.58 6.20
N SER A 215 12.46 -26.20 6.93
CA SER A 215 13.12 -27.12 7.86
C SER A 215 12.20 -27.66 8.96
N MET A 216 11.22 -26.86 9.37
CA MET A 216 10.27 -27.23 10.40
C MET A 216 9.08 -27.99 9.82
N LYS A 217 8.65 -27.66 8.60
CA LYS A 217 7.58 -28.37 7.92
C LYS A 217 7.97 -29.81 7.59
N GLU A 218 9.24 -30.06 7.22
CA GLU A 218 9.77 -31.40 6.92
C GLU A 218 9.64 -32.40 8.07
N VAL A 219 9.67 -31.93 9.33
CA VAL A 219 9.58 -32.80 10.52
C VAL A 219 8.16 -32.92 11.07
N LEU A 220 7.20 -32.17 10.54
CA LEU A 220 5.82 -32.20 10.98
C LEU A 220 4.99 -33.19 10.16
N PRO A 221 3.90 -33.75 10.72
CA PRO A 221 2.93 -34.51 9.95
C PRO A 221 2.40 -33.68 8.78
N THR A 222 2.19 -34.31 7.62
CA THR A 222 1.75 -33.63 6.39
C THR A 222 0.49 -32.78 6.58
N GLU A 223 -0.47 -33.27 7.38
CA GLU A 223 -1.75 -32.61 7.66
C GLU A 223 -1.66 -31.44 8.66
N THR A 224 -0.53 -31.30 9.36
CA THR A 224 -0.35 -30.21 10.35
C THR A 224 0.08 -28.94 9.64
N LEU A 225 -0.71 -27.88 9.75
CA LEU A 225 -0.37 -26.56 9.21
C LEU A 225 0.71 -25.89 10.07
N LEU A 226 1.80 -25.46 9.45
CA LEU A 226 2.87 -24.74 10.15
C LEU A 226 2.71 -23.23 9.97
N LEU A 227 2.64 -22.51 11.09
CA LEU A 227 2.60 -21.05 11.12
C LEU A 227 3.85 -20.50 11.84
N LEU A 228 4.48 -19.52 11.22
CA LEU A 228 5.58 -18.74 11.79
C LEU A 228 5.04 -17.46 12.41
N LYS A 229 5.26 -17.27 13.72
CA LYS A 229 4.89 -16.03 14.41
C LYS A 229 5.91 -14.93 14.09
N VAL A 230 5.42 -13.80 13.59
CA VAL A 230 6.20 -12.58 13.32
C VAL A 230 5.46 -11.38 13.89
N GLN A 231 6.02 -10.77 14.92
CA GLN A 231 5.57 -9.50 15.53
C GLN A 231 4.03 -9.32 15.59
N GLY A 232 3.34 -10.14 16.37
CA GLY A 232 1.89 -10.04 16.58
C GLY A 232 1.03 -10.59 15.44
N THR A 233 1.64 -11.11 14.38
CA THR A 233 0.97 -11.80 13.26
C THR A 233 1.55 -13.19 13.04
N HIS A 234 0.89 -13.99 12.20
CA HIS A 234 1.30 -15.34 11.87
C HIS A 234 1.35 -15.53 10.36
N LEU A 235 2.45 -16.09 9.85
CA LEU A 235 2.67 -16.34 8.43
C LEU A 235 2.73 -17.83 8.16
N THR A 236 2.21 -18.27 7.02
CA THR A 236 2.41 -19.64 6.53
C THR A 236 2.63 -19.62 5.03
N PHE A 237 3.33 -20.62 4.48
CA PHE A 237 3.81 -20.61 3.10
C PHE A 237 3.21 -21.76 2.26
N ASP A 238 3.33 -21.63 0.94
CA ASP A 238 3.08 -22.66 -0.05
C ASP A 238 1.72 -23.37 0.13
N ASP A 239 1.68 -24.71 0.16
CA ASP A 239 0.44 -25.49 0.26
C ASP A 239 -0.31 -25.26 1.59
N ASP A 240 0.38 -24.92 2.68
CA ASP A 240 -0.27 -24.55 3.95
C ASP A 240 -0.99 -23.21 3.78
N ALA A 241 -0.41 -22.23 3.07
CA ALA A 241 -1.06 -20.96 2.77
C ALA A 241 -2.34 -21.15 1.93
N ILE A 242 -2.28 -21.99 0.89
CA ILE A 242 -3.47 -22.33 0.09
C ILE A 242 -4.54 -22.99 0.97
N THR A 243 -4.14 -23.90 1.85
CA THR A 243 -5.06 -24.59 2.75
C THR A 243 -5.71 -23.61 3.74
N VAL A 244 -4.93 -22.72 4.34
CA VAL A 244 -5.45 -21.70 5.26
C VAL A 244 -6.50 -20.82 4.58
N VAL A 245 -6.23 -20.31 3.37
CA VAL A 245 -7.18 -19.44 2.66
C VAL A 245 -8.46 -20.21 2.26
N SER A 246 -8.35 -21.51 2.00
CA SER A 246 -9.52 -22.35 1.74
C SER A 246 -10.40 -22.57 2.98
N LEU A 247 -9.80 -22.60 4.19
CA LEU A 247 -10.51 -22.78 5.46
C LEU A 247 -11.01 -21.45 6.04
N CYS A 248 -10.29 -20.35 5.81
CA CYS A 248 -10.55 -19.04 6.40
C CYS A 248 -10.86 -18.00 5.31
N ARG A 249 -12.15 -17.69 5.12
CA ARG A 249 -12.68 -16.87 4.00
C ARG A 249 -12.11 -15.44 3.86
N ASN A 250 -11.52 -14.89 4.93
CA ASN A 250 -11.03 -13.51 4.96
C ASN A 250 -9.49 -13.43 5.02
N VAL A 251 -8.79 -14.55 4.81
CA VAL A 251 -7.33 -14.58 4.71
C VAL A 251 -6.93 -14.43 3.24
N LEU A 252 -5.86 -13.68 3.00
CA LEU A 252 -5.38 -13.34 1.67
C LEU A 252 -4.00 -13.94 1.46
N LEU A 253 -3.73 -14.31 0.21
CA LEU A 253 -2.43 -14.74 -0.27
C LEU A 253 -1.59 -13.54 -0.70
N TYR A 254 -0.30 -13.62 -0.43
CA TYR A 254 0.71 -12.66 -0.84
C TYR A 254 1.87 -13.41 -1.48
N GLU A 255 2.73 -12.68 -2.19
CA GLU A 255 4.00 -13.11 -2.70
C GLU A 255 5.12 -12.56 -1.80
N CYS A 256 5.90 -13.48 -1.24
CA CYS A 256 7.07 -13.19 -0.43
C CYS A 256 8.34 -13.39 -1.26
N ASN A 257 9.06 -12.31 -1.57
CA ASN A 257 10.28 -12.40 -2.38
C ASN A 257 11.43 -12.98 -1.57
N VAL A 258 11.98 -14.12 -2.02
CA VAL A 258 13.20 -14.75 -1.46
C VAL A 258 14.34 -14.71 -2.47
N ILE A 259 15.55 -15.12 -2.07
CA ILE A 259 16.66 -15.35 -2.99
C ILE A 259 16.31 -16.55 -3.86
N GLY A 260 16.29 -16.34 -5.16
CA GLY A 260 15.91 -17.35 -6.14
C GLY A 260 15.15 -16.73 -7.30
N LEU A 261 14.60 -17.60 -8.14
CA LEU A 261 13.87 -17.17 -9.33
C LEU A 261 12.42 -16.75 -9.05
N ARG A 262 11.87 -17.05 -7.86
CA ARG A 262 10.45 -16.85 -7.55
C ARG A 262 10.21 -16.28 -6.15
N GLY A 263 9.12 -15.53 -5.99
CA GLY A 263 8.51 -15.33 -4.69
C GLY A 263 7.74 -16.57 -4.24
N GLN A 264 7.58 -16.73 -2.93
CA GLN A 264 6.82 -17.83 -2.32
C GLN A 264 5.42 -17.35 -1.97
N THR A 265 4.43 -18.20 -2.19
CA THR A 265 3.05 -17.90 -1.77
C THR A 265 2.99 -17.91 -0.25
N VAL A 266 2.43 -16.88 0.35
CA VAL A 266 2.33 -16.73 1.81
C VAL A 266 0.95 -16.23 2.20
N ALA A 267 0.41 -16.72 3.32
CA ALA A 267 -0.78 -16.18 3.96
C ALA A 267 -0.39 -15.52 5.28
N ILE A 268 -1.07 -14.42 5.64
CA ILE A 268 -0.89 -13.72 6.91
C ILE A 268 -2.18 -13.77 7.69
N LEU A 269 -2.08 -14.09 8.98
CA LEU A 269 -3.20 -14.17 9.90
C LEU A 269 -2.97 -13.23 11.08
N ASN A 270 -4.02 -12.48 11.43
CA ASN A 270 -4.13 -11.85 12.73
C ASN A 270 -4.58 -12.88 13.80
N ASN A 271 -4.61 -12.49 15.07
CA ASN A 271 -4.96 -13.40 16.17
C ASN A 271 -6.38 -13.98 16.04
N SER A 272 -7.36 -13.18 15.62
CA SER A 272 -8.75 -13.67 15.44
C SER A 272 -8.86 -14.72 14.33
N GLN A 273 -8.11 -14.55 13.24
CA GLN A 273 -8.06 -15.50 12.13
C GLN A 273 -7.32 -16.78 12.54
N LEU A 274 -6.27 -16.66 13.36
CA LEU A 274 -5.57 -17.82 13.92
C LEU A 274 -6.49 -18.65 14.82
N GLU A 275 -7.22 -18.00 15.74
CA GLU A 275 -8.16 -18.69 16.63
C GLU A 275 -9.23 -19.45 15.84
N ALA A 276 -9.77 -18.84 14.78
CA ALA A 276 -10.71 -19.49 13.88
C ALA A 276 -10.10 -20.70 13.15
N LEU A 277 -8.85 -20.58 12.66
CA LEU A 277 -8.14 -21.66 11.99
C LEU A 277 -7.92 -22.86 12.93
N GLN A 278 -7.57 -22.60 14.20
CA GLN A 278 -7.32 -23.64 15.20
C GLN A 278 -8.57 -24.48 15.53
N GLN A 279 -9.77 -23.99 15.23
CA GLN A 279 -11.01 -24.78 15.34
C GLN A 279 -11.22 -25.74 14.17
N LEU A 280 -10.53 -25.53 13.04
CA LEU A 280 -10.78 -26.25 11.79
C LEU A 280 -9.63 -27.18 11.39
N ALA A 281 -8.41 -26.92 11.89
CA ALA A 281 -7.22 -27.66 11.50
C ALA A 281 -6.22 -27.81 12.65
N THR A 282 -5.38 -28.84 12.56
CA THR A 282 -4.23 -28.98 13.44
C THR A 282 -3.15 -27.97 13.03
N VAL A 283 -2.79 -27.08 13.95
CA VAL A 283 -1.84 -25.98 13.72
C VAL A 283 -0.66 -26.12 14.67
N SER A 284 0.55 -25.97 14.13
CA SER A 284 1.79 -25.80 14.91
C SER A 284 2.32 -24.38 14.72
N ILE A 285 2.61 -23.68 15.81
CA ILE A 285 3.09 -22.30 15.78
C ILE A 285 4.54 -22.27 16.28
N ILE A 286 5.42 -21.65 15.50
CA ILE A 286 6.83 -21.49 15.85
C ILE A 286 7.19 -20.01 15.79
N ASP A 287 7.90 -19.52 16.78
CA ASP A 287 8.43 -18.16 16.73
C ASP A 287 9.53 -18.05 15.65
N ALA A 288 9.32 -17.17 14.67
CA ALA A 288 10.27 -16.94 13.60
C ALA A 288 11.54 -16.25 14.08
N HIS A 289 11.50 -15.55 15.22
CA HIS A 289 12.52 -14.63 15.72
C HIS A 289 12.89 -13.58 14.65
N TYR A 290 11.89 -13.12 13.91
CA TYR A 290 12.10 -12.16 12.83
C TYR A 290 12.36 -10.76 13.44
N PRO A 291 13.50 -10.11 13.11
CA PRO A 291 13.98 -8.93 13.84
C PRO A 291 13.21 -7.66 13.49
N SER A 292 12.50 -7.64 12.37
CA SER A 292 11.90 -6.45 11.79
C SER A 292 10.37 -6.49 11.78
N PRO A 293 9.70 -5.33 11.65
CA PRO A 293 8.26 -5.27 11.43
C PRO A 293 7.80 -5.98 10.16
N VAL A 294 6.54 -6.45 10.17
CA VAL A 294 5.92 -7.20 9.07
C VAL A 294 5.96 -6.43 7.74
N TYR A 295 5.81 -5.10 7.77
CA TYR A 295 5.85 -4.28 6.56
C TYR A 295 7.22 -4.34 5.83
N GLN A 296 8.32 -4.66 6.54
CA GLN A 296 9.65 -4.79 5.94
C GLN A 296 9.83 -6.09 5.15
N ILE A 297 8.90 -7.06 5.28
CA ILE A 297 8.89 -8.31 4.49
C ILE A 297 8.57 -8.00 3.00
N GLY A 298 7.85 -6.90 2.73
CA GLY A 298 7.53 -6.46 1.37
C GLY A 298 6.57 -7.37 0.63
N LEU A 299 5.57 -7.88 1.35
CA LEU A 299 4.58 -8.80 0.82
C LEU A 299 3.69 -8.09 -0.19
N LYS A 300 3.66 -8.62 -1.42
CA LYS A 300 2.81 -8.11 -2.50
C LYS A 300 1.58 -8.98 -2.59
N GLU A 301 0.41 -8.39 -2.76
CA GLU A 301 -0.80 -9.19 -2.85
C GLU A 301 -0.76 -10.14 -4.06
N SER A 302 -1.10 -11.41 -3.83
CA SER A 302 -1.08 -12.43 -4.87
C SER A 302 -2.28 -12.30 -5.80
N PHE A 303 -2.05 -12.51 -7.09
CA PHE A 303 -3.11 -12.62 -8.09
C PHE A 303 -4.06 -13.80 -7.83
N LEU A 304 -3.64 -14.78 -7.02
CA LEU A 304 -4.44 -15.92 -6.59
C LEU A 304 -5.65 -15.52 -5.71
N ASN A 305 -5.68 -14.30 -5.18
CA ASN A 305 -6.83 -13.80 -4.43
C ASN A 305 -8.02 -13.38 -5.30
N ARG A 306 -7.83 -13.25 -6.63
CA ARG A 306 -8.91 -12.83 -7.52
C ARG A 306 -10.05 -13.82 -7.43
N LYS A 307 -11.24 -13.30 -7.15
CA LYS A 307 -12.48 -14.07 -7.22
C LYS A 307 -12.89 -14.12 -8.68
N TYR A 308 -13.03 -15.33 -9.19
CA TYR A 308 -13.42 -15.62 -10.57
C TYR A 308 -14.91 -15.95 -10.62
N ASP A 309 -15.53 -15.76 -11.78
CA ASP A 309 -16.94 -16.12 -11.95
C ASP A 309 -17.08 -17.63 -11.86
N LYS A 310 -17.77 -18.10 -10.81
CA LYS A 310 -17.95 -19.53 -10.56
C LYS A 310 -19.02 -20.16 -11.44
N GLN A 311 -19.64 -19.41 -12.35
CA GLN A 311 -20.64 -19.94 -13.27
C GLN A 311 -20.01 -20.78 -14.39
N SER A 312 -18.81 -20.43 -14.83
CA SER A 312 -18.10 -21.14 -15.89
C SER A 312 -17.26 -22.28 -15.32
N THR A 313 -17.43 -23.48 -15.86
CA THR A 313 -16.62 -24.65 -15.53
C THR A 313 -15.74 -25.02 -16.72
N TYR A 314 -14.42 -24.96 -16.51
CA TYR A 314 -13.43 -25.33 -17.52
C TYR A 314 -12.88 -26.73 -17.28
N THR A 315 -12.80 -27.55 -18.33
CA THR A 315 -12.21 -28.88 -18.33
C THR A 315 -10.99 -28.93 -19.26
N ASP A 316 -10.20 -30.00 -19.17
CA ASP A 316 -9.00 -30.22 -20.01
C ASP A 316 -8.04 -29.02 -20.05
N VAL A 317 -7.88 -28.36 -18.90
CA VAL A 317 -7.05 -27.17 -18.77
C VAL A 317 -5.57 -27.56 -18.79
N VAL A 318 -4.83 -27.05 -19.78
CA VAL A 318 -3.41 -27.36 -19.95
C VAL A 318 -2.63 -26.09 -20.27
N VAL A 319 -1.53 -25.87 -19.52
CA VAL A 319 -0.50 -24.89 -19.88
C VAL A 319 0.60 -25.59 -20.67
N ARG A 320 0.95 -25.06 -21.84
CA ARG A 320 1.98 -25.59 -22.76
C ARG A 320 3.06 -24.56 -23.03
N LYS A 321 4.30 -25.00 -23.16
CA LYS A 321 5.41 -24.18 -23.65
C LYS A 321 5.58 -24.39 -25.15
N ARG A 322 5.45 -23.33 -25.95
CA ARG A 322 5.68 -23.34 -27.39
C ARG A 322 7.18 -23.40 -27.70
N LYS A 323 7.53 -23.85 -28.91
CA LYS A 323 8.93 -23.93 -29.37
C LYS A 323 9.67 -22.59 -29.33
N VAL A 324 8.94 -21.48 -29.48
CA VAL A 324 9.48 -20.11 -29.44
C VAL A 324 9.73 -19.63 -27.98
N GLY A 325 9.43 -20.47 -26.98
CA GLY A 325 9.68 -20.19 -25.56
C GLY A 325 8.49 -19.61 -24.80
N GLU A 326 7.44 -19.18 -25.51
CA GLU A 326 6.20 -18.65 -24.95
C GLU A 326 5.37 -19.72 -24.25
N TYR A 327 4.60 -19.33 -23.24
CA TYR A 327 3.63 -20.20 -22.59
C TYR A 327 2.20 -19.84 -23.04
N VAL A 328 1.38 -20.85 -23.25
CA VAL A 328 -0.03 -20.70 -23.60
C VAL A 328 -0.91 -21.60 -22.74
N ILE A 329 -2.15 -21.20 -22.52
CA ILE A 329 -3.17 -22.00 -21.85
C ILE A 329 -4.27 -22.37 -22.85
N SER A 330 -4.72 -23.61 -22.79
CA SER A 330 -5.90 -24.11 -23.50
C SER A 330 -6.86 -24.75 -22.51
N ALA A 331 -8.16 -24.67 -22.78
CA ALA A 331 -9.21 -25.27 -21.97
C ALA A 331 -10.42 -25.62 -22.85
N VAL A 332 -11.35 -26.38 -22.28
CA VAL A 332 -12.65 -26.71 -22.85
C VAL A 332 -13.73 -26.14 -21.94
N CYS A 333 -14.76 -25.51 -22.51
CA CYS A 333 -15.93 -25.04 -21.76
C CYS A 333 -17.20 -25.59 -22.42
N ASN A 334 -18.07 -26.23 -21.63
CA ASN A 334 -19.30 -26.87 -22.12
C ASN A 334 -19.08 -27.81 -23.33
N GLY A 335 -17.94 -28.53 -23.36
CA GLY A 335 -17.57 -29.43 -24.45
C GLY A 335 -16.93 -28.76 -25.67
N ASN A 336 -16.84 -27.43 -25.72
CA ASN A 336 -16.22 -26.68 -26.81
C ASN A 336 -14.77 -26.29 -26.48
N PRO A 337 -13.79 -26.59 -27.35
CA PRO A 337 -12.42 -26.10 -27.19
C PRO A 337 -12.35 -24.58 -27.28
N LEU A 338 -11.66 -23.95 -26.34
CA LEU A 338 -11.41 -22.51 -26.32
C LEU A 338 -10.10 -22.15 -27.05
N PRO A 339 -10.00 -20.93 -27.62
CA PRO A 339 -8.79 -20.50 -28.32
C PRO A 339 -7.59 -20.43 -27.37
N GLU A 340 -6.39 -20.80 -27.82
CA GLU A 340 -5.19 -20.68 -26.98
C GLU A 340 -4.89 -19.22 -26.60
N VAL A 341 -4.71 -18.96 -25.30
CA VAL A 341 -4.38 -17.63 -24.78
C VAL A 341 -2.94 -17.61 -24.23
N ALA A 342 -2.22 -16.51 -24.47
CA ALA A 342 -0.86 -16.34 -23.97
C ALA A 342 -0.83 -16.23 -22.43
N VAL A 343 0.11 -16.94 -21.80
CA VAL A 343 0.37 -16.87 -20.36
C VAL A 343 1.66 -16.07 -20.15
N PRO A 344 1.70 -15.10 -19.22
CA PRO A 344 2.93 -14.39 -18.88
C PRO A 344 4.06 -15.37 -18.54
N ASN A 345 5.26 -15.13 -19.09
CA ASN A 345 6.39 -16.04 -18.95
C ASN A 345 6.76 -16.35 -17.49
N THR A 346 6.58 -15.38 -16.60
CA THR A 346 6.77 -15.55 -15.15
C THR A 346 5.89 -16.67 -14.60
N TRP A 347 4.58 -16.64 -14.89
CA TRP A 347 3.61 -17.62 -14.42
C TRP A 347 3.70 -18.95 -15.14
N GLY A 348 3.94 -18.93 -16.45
CA GLY A 348 4.15 -20.15 -17.23
C GLY A 348 5.37 -20.93 -16.73
N ALA A 349 6.53 -20.27 -16.59
CA ALA A 349 7.72 -20.89 -16.05
C ALA A 349 7.50 -21.36 -14.60
N TYR A 350 6.75 -20.58 -13.80
CA TYR A 350 6.46 -20.96 -12.42
C TYR A 350 5.65 -22.27 -12.34
N TYR A 351 4.53 -22.33 -13.06
CA TYR A 351 3.65 -23.51 -13.11
C TYR A 351 4.41 -24.79 -13.51
N PHE A 352 5.30 -24.70 -14.50
CA PHE A 352 6.09 -25.84 -14.98
C PHE A 352 7.14 -26.34 -13.98
N ASN A 353 7.63 -25.48 -13.10
CA ASN A 353 8.63 -25.82 -12.09
C ASN A 353 8.01 -26.34 -10.78
N LEU A 354 6.69 -26.30 -10.64
CA LEU A 354 6.00 -26.81 -9.45
C LEU A 354 5.75 -28.33 -9.55
N PRO A 355 5.95 -29.09 -8.45
CA PRO A 355 5.47 -30.45 -8.36
C PRO A 355 3.93 -30.49 -8.42
N TYR A 356 3.35 -31.69 -8.45
CA TYR A 356 1.90 -31.84 -8.29
C TYR A 356 1.52 -31.50 -6.84
N CYS A 357 1.13 -30.25 -6.60
CA CYS A 357 0.79 -29.69 -5.28
C CYS A 357 -0.46 -28.79 -5.34
N LYS A 358 -0.97 -28.36 -4.17
CA LYS A 358 -2.17 -27.50 -4.09
C LYS A 358 -1.93 -26.15 -4.75
N GLU A 359 -0.76 -25.57 -4.56
CA GLU A 359 -0.37 -24.31 -5.19
C GLU A 359 -0.41 -24.39 -6.71
N ARG A 360 0.13 -25.46 -7.31
CA ARG A 360 0.10 -25.67 -8.76
C ARG A 360 -1.33 -25.70 -9.30
N SER A 361 -2.23 -26.38 -8.59
CA SER A 361 -3.66 -26.43 -8.92
C SER A 361 -4.32 -25.05 -8.82
N ALA A 362 -4.02 -24.29 -7.77
CA ALA A 362 -4.54 -22.93 -7.57
C ALA A 362 -4.09 -21.96 -8.67
N ILE A 363 -2.83 -22.08 -9.12
CA ILE A 363 -2.31 -21.29 -10.26
C ILE A 363 -3.02 -21.66 -11.54
N LEU A 364 -3.19 -22.97 -11.83
CA LEU A 364 -3.88 -23.41 -13.05
C LEU A 364 -5.32 -22.88 -13.09
N PHE A 365 -6.03 -22.99 -11.96
CA PHE A 365 -7.37 -22.46 -11.78
C PHE A 365 -7.40 -20.94 -12.02
N SER A 366 -6.48 -20.20 -11.42
CA SER A 366 -6.42 -18.75 -11.60
C SER A 366 -6.10 -18.34 -13.04
N LEU A 367 -5.18 -19.05 -13.71
CA LEU A 367 -4.81 -18.76 -15.09
C LEU A 367 -5.95 -19.01 -16.07
N VAL A 368 -6.71 -20.09 -15.91
CA VAL A 368 -7.82 -20.41 -16.84
C VAL A 368 -8.95 -19.40 -16.73
N HIS A 369 -9.33 -19.03 -15.50
CA HIS A 369 -10.38 -18.05 -15.30
C HIS A 369 -9.95 -16.64 -15.74
N ASN A 370 -8.70 -16.22 -15.44
CA ASN A 370 -8.20 -14.95 -15.95
C ASN A 370 -8.09 -14.92 -17.49
N ALA A 371 -7.89 -16.07 -18.13
CA ALA A 371 -7.84 -16.16 -19.58
C ALA A 371 -9.23 -16.14 -20.22
N TYR A 372 -10.24 -16.78 -19.62
CA TYR A 372 -11.50 -17.08 -20.32
C TYR A 372 -12.78 -16.54 -19.67
N ASP A 373 -12.77 -16.04 -18.43
CA ASP A 373 -13.99 -15.51 -17.82
C ASP A 373 -14.53 -14.29 -18.57
N ASN A 374 -13.63 -13.51 -19.19
CA ASN A 374 -14.01 -12.39 -20.06
C ASN A 374 -14.34 -12.82 -21.50
N PHE A 375 -14.20 -14.11 -21.84
CA PHE A 375 -14.56 -14.65 -23.17
C PHE A 375 -16.04 -15.07 -23.26
N ALA A 376 -16.79 -15.08 -22.15
CA ALA A 376 -18.21 -15.42 -22.12
C ALA A 376 -19.05 -14.13 -21.91
N PHE A 377 -19.98 -13.67 -22.76
CA PHE A 377 -20.64 -14.19 -23.95
C PHE A 377 -20.84 -13.03 -24.96
N GLU A 378 -20.19 -13.06 -26.12
CA GLU A 378 -20.84 -12.65 -27.37
C GLU A 378 -21.38 -13.94 -27.99
N GLU A 379 -22.67 -13.96 -28.33
CA GLU A 379 -23.42 -15.11 -28.90
C GLU A 379 -24.11 -16.06 -27.88
N SER A 380 -25.34 -15.69 -27.48
CA SER A 380 -26.57 -16.33 -27.98
C SER A 380 -27.82 -15.57 -27.53
#